data_AF-A0AA36FW80-F1
#
_entry.id   AF-A0AA36FW80-F1
#
_cell.length_a   1.000
_cell.length_b   1.000
_cell.length_c   1.000
_cell.angle_alpha   90.00
_cell.angle_beta   90.00
_cell.angle_gamma   90.00
#
_symmetry.space_group_name_H-M   'P 1'
#
loop_
_entity.id
_entity.type
_entity.pdbx_description
1 polymer ?
#
loop_
_entity_poly.entity_id
_entity_poly.type
_entity_poly.pdbx_seq_one_letter_code
_entity_poly.pdbx_strand_id
1 'polypeptide(L)'
;MFIFASFGVQIVGGKLAACNDPTITTRDNCTGLFEQKIFVTRMEVYGKNDEALHPKILVPRVWTNPRNFNFDHIGNAMLALFETLSYKGWNVIRDIL
;
A
#
# COMPACT_ATOMS: atom_id res chain seq x y z
N MET A 1 -20.78 8.56 5.70
CA MET A 1 -19.82 8.32 4.61
C MET A 1 -19.34 9.61 3.95
N PHE A 2 -20.22 10.46 3.42
CA PHE A 2 -19.83 11.67 2.68
C PHE A 2 -18.95 12.66 3.47
N ILE A 3 -19.27 12.94 4.74
CA ILE A 3 -18.48 13.84 5.60
C ILE A 3 -17.06 13.32 5.79
N PHE A 4 -16.91 12.05 6.19
CA PHE A 4 -15.60 11.41 6.35
C PHE A 4 -14.83 11.27 5.04
N ALA A 5 -15.52 11.01 3.92
CA ALA A 5 -14.89 10.97 2.61
C ALA A 5 -14.33 12.35 2.22
N SER A 6 -15.11 13.42 2.42
CA SER A 6 -14.68 14.79 2.14
C SER A 6 -13.49 15.20 3.00
N PHE A 7 -13.52 14.84 4.29
CA PHE A 7 -12.42 15.07 5.22
C PHE A 7 -11.16 14.30 4.82
N GLY A 8 -11.29 13.02 4.47
CA GLY A 8 -10.18 12.19 4.01
C GLY A 8 -9.52 12.75 2.75
N VAL A 9 -10.31 13.15 1.75
CA VAL A 9 -9.77 13.75 0.52
C VAL A 9 -8.96 15.02 0.80
N GLN A 10 -9.40 15.87 1.73
CA GLN A 10 -8.70 17.11 2.04
C GLN A 10 -7.38 16.89 2.80
N ILE A 11 -7.30 15.86 3.65
CA ILE A 11 -6.12 15.65 4.50
C ILE A 11 -5.09 14.76 3.82
N VAL A 12 -5.53 13.63 3.28
CA VAL A 12 -4.66 12.57 2.75
C VAL A 12 -4.72 12.42 1.23
N GLY A 13 -5.54 13.21 0.53
CA GLY A 13 -5.61 13.21 -0.93
C GLY A 13 -4.24 13.49 -1.56
N GLY A 14 -3.79 12.57 -2.42
CA GLY A 14 -2.48 12.63 -3.09
C GLY A 14 -1.26 12.33 -2.22
N LYS A 15 -1.45 12.04 -0.92
CA LYS A 15 -0.34 11.81 0.04
C LYS A 15 -0.10 10.34 0.36
N LEU A 16 -0.94 9.43 -0.14
CA LEU A 16 -0.84 7.99 0.13
C LEU A 16 0.09 7.25 -0.83
N ALA A 17 0.58 7.92 -1.87
CA ALA A 17 1.50 7.30 -2.81
C ALA A 17 2.87 7.11 -2.16
N ALA A 18 3.43 5.91 -2.30
CA ALA A 18 4.76 5.56 -1.81
C ALA A 18 5.51 4.76 -2.88
N CYS A 19 6.83 4.68 -2.73
CA CYS A 19 7.63 3.78 -3.54
C CYS A 19 7.34 2.33 -3.12
N ASN A 20 7.30 1.41 -4.08
CA ASN A 20 7.22 -0.03 -3.81
C ASN A 20 8.49 -0.60 -3.14
N ASP A 21 9.62 0.09 -3.23
CA ASP A 21 10.86 -0.23 -2.55
C ASP A 21 10.90 0.48 -1.17
N PRO A 22 10.91 -0.26 -0.03
CA PRO A 22 10.88 0.32 1.31
C PRO A 22 12.17 1.07 1.69
N THR A 23 13.26 0.90 0.93
CA THR A 23 14.51 1.62 1.17
C THR A 23 14.45 3.07 0.68
N ILE A 24 13.49 3.40 -0.19
CA ILE A 24 13.36 4.71 -0.82
C ILE A 24 12.18 5.48 -0.22
N THR A 25 12.47 6.61 0.41
CA THR A 25 11.47 7.48 1.04
C THR A 25 11.04 8.66 0.17
N THR A 26 11.90 9.09 -0.76
CA THR A 26 11.65 10.27 -1.62
C THR A 26 11.25 9.87 -3.03
N ARG A 27 10.33 10.64 -3.63
CA ARG A 27 9.85 10.40 -4.99
C ARG A 27 10.95 10.48 -6.04
N ASP A 28 11.88 11.42 -5.90
CA ASP A 28 12.97 11.64 -6.86
C ASP A 28 13.93 10.44 -6.96
N ASN A 29 14.08 9.70 -5.85
CA ASN A 29 14.93 8.51 -5.79
C ASN A 29 14.19 7.22 -6.19
N CYS A 30 12.88 7.27 -6.44
CA CYS A 30 12.09 6.10 -6.82
C CYS A 30 12.20 5.81 -8.33
N THR A 31 13.44 5.58 -8.79
CA THR A 31 13.77 5.28 -10.18
C THR A 31 14.69 4.06 -10.28
N GLY A 32 14.69 3.39 -11.44
CA GLY A 32 15.48 2.18 -11.69
C GLY A 32 14.76 0.88 -11.31
N LEU A 33 15.55 -0.15 -11.01
CA LEU A 33 15.10 -1.51 -10.72
C LEU A 33 15.52 -1.91 -9.30
N PHE A 34 14.75 -2.77 -8.65
CA PHE A 34 15.12 -3.37 -7.37
C PHE A 34 14.69 -4.84 -7.29
N GLU A 35 15.32 -5.59 -6.39
CA GLU A 35 14.96 -6.97 -6.10
C GLU A 35 13.79 -7.04 -5.11
N GLN A 36 12.61 -7.39 -5.60
CA GLN A 36 11.43 -7.57 -4.75
C GLN A 36 11.35 -9.02 -4.26
N LYS A 37 11.26 -9.18 -2.93
CA LYS A 37 10.98 -10.46 -2.27
C LYS A 37 9.54 -10.90 -2.57
N ILE A 38 9.37 -12.14 -3.03
CA ILE A 38 8.05 -12.73 -3.25
C ILE A 38 7.58 -13.43 -1.99
N PHE A 39 6.35 -13.15 -1.56
CA PHE A 39 5.71 -13.86 -0.45
C PHE A 39 5.17 -15.21 -0.92
N VAL A 40 5.82 -16.32 -0.55
CA VAL A 40 5.38 -17.68 -0.89
C VAL A 40 4.17 -18.12 -0.05
N THR A 41 4.18 -17.85 1.25
CA THR A 41 3.08 -18.17 2.17
C THR A 41 2.93 -17.14 3.27
N ARG A 42 1.69 -16.90 3.71
CA ARG A 42 1.37 -16.04 4.85
C ARG A 42 1.38 -16.81 6.18
N MET A 43 1.40 -18.15 6.14
CA MET A 43 1.42 -19.00 7.32
C MET A 43 2.78 -18.93 8.04
N GLU A 44 2.79 -19.25 9.34
CA GLU A 44 4.02 -19.38 10.11
C GLU A 44 4.68 -20.74 9.80
N VAL A 45 5.59 -20.71 8.83
CA VAL A 45 6.41 -21.86 8.46
C VAL A 45 7.89 -21.57 8.76
N TYR A 46 8.65 -22.66 8.93
CA TYR A 46 10.11 -22.60 9.05
C TYR A 46 10.71 -21.82 7.87
N GLY A 47 11.62 -20.88 8.17
CA GLY A 47 12.27 -20.05 7.16
C GLY A 47 11.42 -18.88 6.61
N LYS A 48 10.25 -18.56 7.20
CA LYS A 48 9.48 -17.34 6.84
C LYS A 48 10.32 -16.05 6.91
N ASN A 49 11.20 -15.95 7.91
CA ASN A 49 12.04 -14.78 8.12
C ASN A 49 13.44 -14.92 7.52
N ASP A 50 13.77 -16.07 6.91
CA ASP A 50 15.08 -16.29 6.31
C ASP A 50 15.11 -15.72 4.89
N GLU A 51 15.91 -14.69 4.63
CA GLU A 51 15.98 -14.03 3.33
C GLU A 51 16.46 -14.95 2.20
N ALA A 52 17.27 -15.97 2.51
CA ALA A 52 17.79 -16.90 1.51
C ALA A 52 16.71 -17.83 0.96
N LEU A 53 15.66 -18.08 1.73
CA LEU A 53 14.62 -19.06 1.39
C LEU A 53 13.53 -18.49 0.46
N HIS A 54 13.43 -17.16 0.34
CA HIS A 54 12.40 -16.53 -0.49
C HIS A 54 12.94 -16.12 -1.85
N PRO A 55 12.25 -16.45 -2.95
CA PRO A 55 12.66 -16.01 -4.27
C PRO A 55 12.53 -14.49 -4.41
N LYS A 56 13.52 -13.89 -5.07
CA LYS A 56 13.56 -12.47 -5.42
C LYS A 56 13.46 -12.31 -6.93
N ILE A 57 12.75 -11.28 -7.37
CA ILE A 57 12.63 -10.92 -8.79
C ILE A 57 12.99 -9.45 -8.99
N LEU A 58 13.59 -9.13 -10.14
CA LEU A 58 13.87 -7.76 -10.53
C LEU A 58 12.58 -7.10 -11.06
N VAL A 59 12.19 -6.00 -10.43
CA VAL A 59 11.00 -5.21 -10.80
C VAL A 59 11.34 -3.72 -10.85
N PRO A 60 10.64 -2.92 -11.67
CA PRO A 60 10.83 -1.47 -11.68
C PRO A 60 10.35 -0.83 -10.39
N ARG A 61 11.06 0.21 -9.94
CA ARG A 61 10.58 1.09 -8.88
C ARG A 61 9.43 1.94 -9.41
N VAL A 62 8.33 1.97 -8.66
CA VAL A 62 7.11 2.70 -9.04
C VAL A 62 6.58 3.43 -7.83
N TRP A 63 6.32 4.74 -8.00
CA TRP A 63 5.64 5.57 -7.01
C TRP A 63 4.13 5.48 -7.25
N THR A 64 3.43 4.73 -6.40
CA THR A 64 2.00 4.45 -6.61
C THR A 64 1.22 4.45 -5.30
N ASN A 65 -0.07 4.73 -5.39
CA ASN A 65 -1.01 4.51 -4.31
C ASN A 65 -1.19 3.01 -4.02
N PRO A 66 -1.66 2.66 -2.81
CA PRO A 66 -2.20 1.33 -2.54
C PRO A 66 -3.25 0.95 -3.60
N ARG A 67 -3.16 -0.28 -4.12
CA ARG A 67 -4.02 -0.72 -5.24
C ARG A 67 -5.50 -0.74 -4.89
N ASN A 68 -5.84 -1.05 -3.64
CA ASN A 68 -7.22 -1.31 -3.23
C ASN A 68 -7.98 -0.04 -2.83
N PHE A 69 -7.28 1.01 -2.39
CA PHE A 69 -7.92 2.22 -1.91
C PHE A 69 -7.03 3.45 -2.09
N ASN A 70 -7.66 4.60 -2.29
CA ASN A 70 -7.01 5.91 -2.26
C ASN A 70 -8.06 6.98 -1.89
N PHE A 71 -7.59 8.14 -1.46
CA PHE A 71 -8.43 9.27 -1.08
C PHE A 71 -8.23 10.47 -2.02
N ASP A 72 -7.82 10.23 -3.26
CA ASP A 72 -7.52 11.30 -4.22
C ASP A 72 -8.79 11.96 -4.77
N HIS A 73 -9.89 11.20 -4.81
CA HIS A 73 -11.19 11.64 -5.27
C HIS A 73 -12.29 11.19 -4.30
N ILE A 74 -13.39 11.96 -4.27
CA ILE A 74 -14.52 11.70 -3.37
C ILE A 74 -15.15 10.31 -3.59
N GLY A 75 -15.21 9.84 -4.84
CA GLY A 75 -15.72 8.50 -5.17
C GLY A 75 -14.86 7.38 -4.59
N ASN A 76 -13.53 7.46 -4.77
CA ASN A 76 -12.60 6.47 -4.24
C ASN A 76 -12.59 6.47 -2.70
N ALA A 77 -12.66 7.64 -2.08
CA ALA A 77 -12.77 7.78 -0.63
C ALA A 77 -14.07 7.17 -0.10
N MET A 78 -15.21 7.38 -0.78
CA MET A 78 -16.47 6.75 -0.41
C MET A 78 -16.43 5.22 -0.59
N LEU A 79 -15.79 4.71 -1.64
CA LEU A 79 -15.60 3.27 -1.84
C LEU A 79 -14.71 2.66 -0.75
N ALA A 80 -13.58 3.29 -0.43
CA ALA A 80 -12.70 2.86 0.64
C ALA A 80 -13.43 2.81 1.99
N LEU A 81 -14.24 3.82 2.30
CA LEU A 81 -15.08 3.83 3.50
C LEU A 81 -16.20 2.79 3.45
N PHE A 82 -16.68 2.41 2.26
CA PHE A 82 -17.68 1.35 2.12
C PHE A 82 -17.07 0.00 2.45
N GLU A 83 -15.86 -0.26 1.96
CA GLU A 83 -15.11 -1.49 2.25
C GLU A 83 -14.78 -1.61 3.74
N THR A 84 -14.38 -0.53 4.41
CA THR A 84 -14.09 -0.56 5.86
C THR A 84 -15.32 -0.85 6.71
N LEU A 85 -16.51 -0.42 6.29
CA LEU A 85 -17.77 -0.72 6.98
C LEU A 85 -18.08 -2.23 6.99
N SER A 86 -17.54 -3.00 6.05
CA SER A 86 -17.67 -4.47 6.04
C SER A 86 -16.79 -5.17 7.09
N TYR A 87 -15.97 -4.42 7.83
CA TYR A 87 -14.95 -4.91 8.78
C TYR A 87 -13.93 -5.89 8.16
N LYS A 88 -13.80 -5.93 6.84
CA LYS A 88 -12.79 -6.72 6.13
C LYS A 88 -11.69 -5.80 5.60
N GLY A 89 -10.44 -6.16 5.86
CA GLY A 89 -9.29 -5.40 5.38
C GLY A 89 -9.09 -4.02 6.02
N TRP A 90 -9.90 -3.65 7.03
CA TRP A 90 -9.83 -2.33 7.67
C TRP A 90 -8.47 -2.06 8.36
N ASN A 91 -7.81 -3.10 8.89
CA ASN A 91 -6.45 -2.97 9.45
C ASN A 91 -5.47 -2.40 8.43
N VAL A 92 -5.57 -2.80 7.16
CA VAL A 92 -4.67 -2.30 6.10
C VAL A 92 -4.87 -0.81 5.86
N ILE A 93 -6.12 -0.34 5.93
CA ILE A 93 -6.45 1.08 5.78
C ILE A 93 -5.98 1.87 7.00
N ARG A 94 -6.16 1.33 8.21
CA ARG A 94 -5.68 1.95 9.46
C ARG A 94 -4.16 2.06 9.50
N ASP A 95 -3.43 1.01 9.10
CA ASP A 95 -1.97 0.98 9.23
C ASP A 95 -1.25 1.87 8.21
N ILE A 96 -1.97 2.31 7.15
CA ILE A 96 -1.46 3.21 6.10
C ILE A 96 -1.82 4.68 6.38
N LEU A 97 -2.88 4.95 7.15
CA LEU A 97 -3.32 6.30 7.55
C LEU A 97 -2.60 6.78 8.81
#